data_AF-A0A0Q2QDN2-F1
#
_entry.id   AF-A0A0Q2QDN2-F1
#
_cell.length_a   1.000
_cell.length_b   1.000
_cell.length_c   1.000
_cell.angle_alpha   90.00
_cell.angle_beta   90.00
_cell.angle_gamma   90.00
#
_symmetry.space_group_name_H-M   'P 1'
#
loop_
_entity.id
_entity.type
_entity.pdbx_description
1 polymer ?
#
loop_
_entity_poly.entity_id
_entity_poly.type
_entity_poly.pdbx_seq_one_letter_code
_entity_poly.pdbx_strand_id
1 'polypeptide(L)'
;MVDRPESPADETQWRAAGDRIQTLLDSCATSGPAAHDRAQQLVREVAGLYGAGLQRIMAQAGPQLAERLATDDLVASLLLVHGLHPHDVRRRVGDALYRVRPYLGSHGGDVELVEVAGGTARLRFQGSCKSCPSSAVTLELAVQDAIRAAAPEIIDIEVVTAEHPDVIPAQSLLAHLHPDGGTEWHPVPELADLAPGEVAGFLVADATVLACRVDGQLLAYRDRCPVCDDTLAGAQLHRELLQCPRCGTEFDVTQAGAGPGCHLEPLPLLTRDGALSVALPRAMLGVLA
;
A
#
# COMPACT_ATOMS: atom_id res chain seq x y z
N MET A 1 24.34 -8.46 21.45
CA MET A 1 24.33 -8.62 19.98
C MET A 1 23.61 -9.94 19.73
N VAL A 2 22.28 -9.89 19.67
CA VAL A 2 21.46 -11.09 19.44
C VAL A 2 21.26 -11.15 17.93
N ASP A 3 21.91 -12.14 17.36
CA ASP A 3 21.70 -12.64 16.01
C ASP A 3 20.25 -13.12 15.88
N ARG A 4 19.54 -12.66 14.84
CA ARG A 4 18.30 -13.30 14.41
C ARG A 4 18.20 -13.20 12.88
N PRO A 5 18.39 -14.31 12.15
CA PRO A 5 17.94 -14.41 10.78
C PRO A 5 16.47 -14.84 10.83
N GLU A 6 15.53 -13.93 10.60
CA GLU A 6 14.17 -14.34 10.24
C GLU A 6 14.13 -14.47 8.73
N SER A 7 13.89 -15.69 8.25
CA SER A 7 13.83 -15.99 6.83
C SER A 7 12.49 -15.49 6.27
N PRO A 8 12.45 -14.81 5.11
CA PRO A 8 11.21 -14.29 4.50
C PRO A 8 10.13 -15.35 4.26
N ALA A 9 10.49 -16.64 4.26
CA ALA A 9 9.56 -17.76 4.15
C ALA A 9 8.62 -17.91 5.35
N ASP A 10 9.09 -17.67 6.58
CA ASP A 10 8.27 -17.81 7.80
C ASP A 10 7.21 -16.70 7.86
N GLU A 11 7.60 -15.47 7.55
CA GLU A 11 6.69 -14.32 7.50
C GLU A 11 5.54 -14.50 6.49
N THR A 12 5.84 -15.04 5.30
CA THR A 12 4.83 -15.32 4.26
C THR A 12 3.87 -16.44 4.70
N GLN A 13 4.35 -17.43 5.45
CA GLN A 13 3.56 -18.54 5.94
C GLN A 13 2.44 -18.09 6.90
N TRP A 14 2.72 -17.12 7.77
CA TRP A 14 1.74 -16.63 8.77
C TRP A 14 0.69 -15.69 8.16
N ARG A 15 1.05 -14.92 7.14
CA ARG A 15 0.12 -14.01 6.44
C ARG A 15 -0.98 -14.77 5.70
N ALA A 16 -0.61 -15.87 5.03
CA ALA A 16 -1.57 -16.77 4.41
C ALA A 16 -2.32 -17.67 5.41
N ALA A 17 -2.06 -17.56 6.73
CA ALA A 17 -2.77 -18.38 7.72
C ALA A 17 -4.25 -18.01 7.80
N GLY A 18 -4.60 -16.72 7.65
CA GLY A 18 -5.98 -16.26 7.59
C GLY A 18 -6.76 -16.94 6.46
N ASP A 19 -6.21 -16.92 5.25
CA ASP A 19 -6.83 -17.53 4.07
C ASP A 19 -6.97 -19.05 4.20
N ARG A 20 -5.98 -19.72 4.80
CA ARG A 20 -6.08 -21.16 5.08
C ARG A 20 -7.14 -21.47 6.13
N ILE A 21 -7.23 -20.67 7.20
CA ILE A 21 -8.29 -20.80 8.21
C ILE A 21 -9.65 -20.60 7.54
N GLN A 22 -9.81 -19.57 6.71
CA GLN A 22 -11.04 -19.29 5.99
C GLN A 22 -11.41 -20.44 5.05
N THR A 23 -10.46 -20.94 4.26
CA THR A 23 -10.65 -22.10 3.38
C THR A 23 -11.13 -23.33 4.16
N LEU A 24 -10.57 -23.57 5.35
CA LEU A 24 -11.01 -24.67 6.22
C LEU A 24 -12.43 -24.45 6.75
N LEU A 25 -12.77 -23.22 7.16
CA LEU A 25 -14.13 -22.87 7.59
C LEU A 25 -15.15 -23.05 6.47
N ASP A 26 -14.83 -22.64 5.25
CA ASP A 26 -15.67 -22.80 4.07
C ASP A 26 -15.84 -24.28 3.71
N SER A 27 -14.77 -25.06 3.80
CA SER A 27 -14.84 -26.52 3.66
C SER A 27 -15.77 -27.14 4.71
N CYS A 28 -15.70 -26.71 5.97
CA CYS A 28 -16.66 -27.15 6.99
C CYS A 28 -18.12 -26.75 6.66
N ALA A 29 -18.33 -25.61 5.98
CA ALA A 29 -19.67 -25.20 5.54
C ALA A 29 -20.28 -26.16 4.51
N THR A 30 -19.47 -26.76 3.64
CA THR A 30 -19.94 -27.81 2.70
C THR A 30 -20.47 -29.05 3.40
N SER A 31 -20.01 -29.32 4.62
CA SER A 31 -20.47 -30.43 5.48
C SER A 31 -21.74 -30.10 6.28
N GLY A 32 -22.28 -28.89 6.12
CA GLY A 32 -23.52 -28.42 6.74
C GLY A 32 -23.31 -27.34 7.82
N PRO A 33 -24.36 -26.57 8.15
CA PRO A 33 -24.27 -25.40 9.03
C PRO A 33 -23.74 -25.74 10.42
N ALA A 34 -24.16 -26.88 10.99
CA ALA A 34 -23.69 -27.32 12.31
C ALA A 34 -22.17 -27.64 12.36
N ALA A 35 -21.56 -28.04 11.24
CA ALA A 35 -20.12 -28.26 11.16
C ALA A 35 -19.36 -26.93 11.10
N HIS A 36 -19.86 -25.99 10.30
CA HIS A 36 -19.33 -24.63 10.22
C HIS A 36 -19.40 -23.90 11.57
N ASP A 37 -20.55 -23.95 12.24
CA ASP A 37 -20.75 -23.29 13.55
C ASP A 37 -19.77 -23.82 14.61
N ARG A 38 -19.54 -25.13 14.62
CA ARG A 38 -18.57 -25.76 15.53
C ARG A 38 -17.13 -25.37 15.19
N ALA A 39 -16.78 -25.31 13.91
CA ALA A 39 -15.45 -24.88 13.48
C ALA A 39 -15.19 -23.41 13.85
N GLN A 40 -16.17 -22.53 13.62
CA GLN A 40 -16.10 -21.15 14.07
C GLN A 40 -16.00 -21.04 15.60
N GLN A 41 -16.76 -21.84 16.35
CA GLN A 41 -16.65 -21.87 17.80
C GLN A 41 -15.26 -22.29 18.25
N LEU A 42 -14.67 -23.32 17.66
CA LEU A 42 -13.31 -23.75 17.95
C LEU A 42 -12.30 -22.61 17.73
N VAL A 43 -12.38 -21.91 16.59
CA VAL A 43 -11.50 -20.77 16.30
C VAL A 43 -11.67 -19.68 17.34
N ARG A 44 -12.91 -19.35 17.74
CA ARG A 44 -13.19 -18.37 18.80
C ARG A 44 -12.58 -18.76 20.14
N GLU A 45 -12.70 -20.03 20.55
CA GLU A 45 -12.12 -20.50 21.81
C GLU A 45 -10.59 -20.44 21.80
N VAL A 46 -9.96 -20.86 20.70
CA VAL A 46 -8.49 -20.82 20.56
C VAL A 46 -7.99 -19.37 20.53
N ALA A 47 -8.61 -18.49 19.75
CA ALA A 47 -8.27 -17.08 19.71
C ALA A 47 -8.50 -16.41 21.07
N GLY A 48 -9.57 -16.75 21.78
CA GLY A 48 -9.85 -16.27 23.13
C GLY A 48 -8.78 -16.70 24.15
N LEU A 49 -8.35 -17.96 24.10
CA LEU A 49 -7.29 -18.48 24.96
C LEU A 49 -5.97 -17.74 24.74
N TYR A 50 -5.54 -17.57 23.49
CA TYR A 50 -4.31 -16.86 23.16
C TYR A 50 -4.40 -15.37 23.47
N GLY A 51 -5.54 -14.72 23.19
CA GLY A 51 -5.79 -13.34 23.56
C GLY A 51 -5.65 -13.11 25.06
N ALA A 52 -6.20 -14.02 25.87
CA ALA A 52 -6.06 -13.96 27.33
C ALA A 52 -4.60 -14.13 27.81
N GLY A 53 -3.79 -14.91 27.09
CA GLY A 53 -2.35 -15.03 27.32
C GLY A 53 -1.62 -13.72 26.97
N LEU A 54 -1.86 -13.19 25.77
CA LEU A 54 -1.29 -11.93 25.29
C LEU A 54 -1.61 -10.76 26.21
N GLN A 55 -2.84 -10.67 26.71
CA GLN A 55 -3.24 -9.63 27.66
C GLN A 55 -2.39 -9.68 28.94
N ARG A 56 -2.13 -10.88 29.48
CA ARG A 56 -1.28 -11.05 30.68
C ARG A 56 0.18 -10.72 30.40
N ILE A 57 0.67 -11.02 29.20
CA ILE A 57 2.02 -10.65 28.76
C ILE A 57 2.13 -9.13 28.67
N MET A 58 1.19 -8.47 27.99
CA MET A 58 1.17 -7.01 27.83
C MET A 58 1.00 -6.28 29.16
N ALA A 59 0.20 -6.81 30.10
CA ALA A 59 0.06 -6.24 31.43
C ALA A 59 1.37 -6.24 32.25
N GLN A 60 2.29 -7.15 31.94
CA GLN A 60 3.63 -7.24 32.56
C GLN A 60 4.70 -6.56 31.71
N ALA A 61 4.39 -6.19 30.46
CA ALA A 61 5.33 -5.53 29.58
C ALA A 61 5.57 -4.10 30.05
N GLY A 62 6.83 -3.75 30.29
CA GLY A 62 7.23 -2.36 30.45
C GLY A 62 7.13 -1.58 29.12
N PRO A 63 7.15 -0.24 29.16
CA PRO A 63 6.96 0.59 27.96
C PRO A 63 7.97 0.31 26.85
N GLN A 64 9.23 -0.02 27.20
CA GLN A 64 10.27 -0.37 26.23
C GLN A 64 9.98 -1.67 25.49
N LEU A 65 9.43 -2.68 26.17
CA LEU A 65 9.06 -3.94 25.54
C LEU A 65 7.80 -3.76 24.70
N ALA A 66 6.79 -3.06 25.21
CA ALA A 66 5.57 -2.75 24.47
C ALA A 66 5.88 -2.03 23.14
N GLU A 67 6.80 -1.07 23.15
CA GLU A 67 7.21 -0.35 21.93
C GLU A 67 7.91 -1.29 20.92
N ARG A 68 8.81 -2.16 21.40
CA ARG A 68 9.47 -3.17 20.55
C ARG A 68 8.46 -4.13 19.91
N LEU A 69 7.48 -4.58 20.69
CA LEU A 69 6.42 -5.47 20.18
C LEU A 69 5.52 -4.77 19.17
N ALA A 70 5.25 -3.47 19.35
CA ALA A 70 4.48 -2.67 18.40
C ALA A 70 5.24 -2.35 17.09
N THR A 71 6.57 -2.50 17.09
CA THR A 71 7.39 -2.28 15.89
C THR A 71 7.53 -3.55 15.03
N ASP A 72 7.18 -4.71 15.60
CA ASP A 72 7.14 -5.99 14.87
C ASP A 72 5.77 -6.13 14.20
N ASP A 73 5.72 -6.18 12.87
CA ASP A 73 4.46 -6.09 12.12
C ASP A 73 3.49 -7.26 12.44
N LEU A 74 4.02 -8.47 12.66
CA LEU A 74 3.21 -9.64 13.00
C LEU A 74 2.63 -9.51 14.41
N VAL A 75 3.47 -9.14 15.37
CA VAL A 75 3.04 -8.97 16.76
C VAL A 75 2.08 -7.79 16.88
N ALA A 76 2.36 -6.66 16.22
CA ALA A 76 1.48 -5.50 16.18
C ALA A 76 0.08 -5.88 15.63
N SER A 77 0.03 -6.67 14.55
CA SER A 77 -1.23 -7.18 13.98
C SER A 77 -2.00 -8.06 14.96
N LEU A 78 -1.33 -8.97 15.68
CA LEU A 78 -1.97 -9.79 16.71
C LEU A 78 -2.49 -8.97 17.88
N LEU A 79 -1.72 -7.97 18.33
CA LEU A 79 -2.14 -7.06 19.39
C LEU A 79 -3.37 -6.25 18.96
N LEU A 80 -3.46 -5.84 17.69
CA LEU A 80 -4.64 -5.16 17.14
C LEU A 80 -5.89 -6.04 17.17
N VAL A 81 -5.80 -7.29 16.69
CA VAL A 81 -6.92 -8.25 16.70
C VAL A 81 -7.48 -8.47 18.10
N HIS A 82 -6.63 -8.40 19.13
CA HIS A 82 -7.04 -8.57 20.52
C HIS A 82 -7.31 -7.25 21.28
N GLY A 83 -7.21 -6.09 20.64
CA GLY A 83 -7.41 -4.79 21.29
C GLY A 83 -6.35 -4.45 22.36
N LEU A 84 -5.15 -4.99 22.20
CA LEU A 84 -4.02 -4.87 23.15
C LEU A 84 -2.90 -3.96 22.65
N HIS A 85 -3.09 -3.30 21.51
CA HIS A 85 -2.06 -2.44 20.93
C HIS A 85 -1.74 -1.26 21.87
N PRO A 86 -0.45 -1.00 22.19
CA PRO A 86 -0.07 0.02 23.18
C PRO A 86 -0.28 1.46 22.70
N HIS A 87 -0.38 1.66 21.39
CA HIS A 87 -0.64 2.96 20.78
C HIS A 87 -2.12 3.12 20.44
N ASP A 88 -2.66 4.30 20.74
CA ASP A 88 -4.01 4.69 20.35
C ASP A 88 -4.17 4.78 18.82
N VAL A 89 -5.43 4.88 18.38
CA VAL A 89 -5.79 4.94 16.96
C VAL A 89 -5.10 6.11 16.27
N ARG A 90 -5.09 7.29 16.89
CA ARG A 90 -4.54 8.51 16.30
C ARG A 90 -3.04 8.38 16.06
N ARG A 91 -2.31 7.83 17.02
CA ARG A 91 -0.88 7.56 16.90
C ARG A 91 -0.60 6.54 15.79
N ARG A 92 -1.34 5.43 15.75
CA ARG A 92 -1.19 4.43 14.69
C ARG A 92 -1.45 4.98 13.29
N VAL A 93 -2.52 5.76 13.13
CA VAL A 93 -2.81 6.47 11.88
C VAL A 93 -1.67 7.42 11.52
N GLY A 94 -1.18 8.21 12.49
CA GLY A 94 -0.04 9.11 12.30
C GLY A 94 1.23 8.38 11.83
N ASP A 95 1.55 7.25 12.45
CA ASP A 95 2.71 6.43 12.09
C ASP A 95 2.54 5.81 10.69
N ALA A 96 1.33 5.37 10.33
CA ALA A 96 1.01 4.90 8.98
C ALA A 96 1.19 6.01 7.94
N LEU A 97 0.66 7.21 8.21
CA LEU A 97 0.85 8.37 7.35
C LEU A 97 2.33 8.72 7.20
N TYR A 98 3.10 8.72 8.30
CA TYR A 98 4.53 8.98 8.27
C TYR A 98 5.28 8.02 7.33
N ARG A 99 4.92 6.73 7.33
CA ARG A 99 5.52 5.73 6.43
C ARG A 99 5.21 5.98 4.96
N VAL A 100 4.04 6.53 4.61
CA VAL A 100 3.67 6.81 3.21
C VAL A 100 4.10 8.18 2.70
N ARG A 101 4.42 9.13 3.57
CA ARG A 101 4.85 10.50 3.18
C ARG A 101 6.03 10.55 2.20
N PRO A 102 7.09 9.73 2.31
CA PRO A 102 8.16 9.72 1.31
C PRO A 102 7.67 9.44 -0.11
N TYR A 103 6.70 8.53 -0.24
CA TYR A 103 6.06 8.19 -1.51
C TYR A 103 5.13 9.31 -2.00
N LEU A 104 4.36 9.92 -1.10
CA LEU A 104 3.55 11.10 -1.47
C LEU A 104 4.44 12.24 -1.98
N GLY A 105 5.57 12.49 -1.30
CA GLY A 105 6.53 13.52 -1.64
C GLY A 105 7.15 13.35 -3.02
N SER A 106 7.47 12.11 -3.44
CA SER A 106 7.96 11.83 -4.81
C SER A 106 6.91 12.04 -5.90
N HIS A 107 5.64 12.21 -5.51
CA HIS A 107 4.55 12.60 -6.40
C HIS A 107 4.10 14.04 -6.19
N GLY A 108 4.94 14.87 -5.54
CA GLY A 108 4.71 16.28 -5.25
C GLY A 108 3.57 16.53 -4.26
N GLY A 109 3.23 15.52 -3.47
CA GLY A 109 2.11 15.49 -2.55
C GLY A 109 2.50 15.39 -1.08
N ASP A 110 1.56 15.67 -0.20
CA ASP A 110 1.67 15.36 1.23
C ASP A 110 0.29 15.11 1.83
N VAL A 111 0.25 14.56 3.05
CA VAL A 111 -1.00 14.28 3.78
C VAL A 111 -0.85 14.63 5.26
N GLU A 112 -1.90 15.26 5.80
CA GLU A 112 -1.99 15.63 7.20
C GLU A 112 -3.22 14.98 7.83
N LEU A 113 -3.04 14.38 9.01
CA LEU A 113 -4.16 13.90 9.84
C LEU A 113 -4.80 15.07 10.58
N VAL A 114 -6.03 15.40 10.22
CA VAL A 114 -6.82 16.45 10.88
C VAL A 114 -7.42 15.91 12.17
N GLU A 115 -8.16 14.82 12.07
CA GLU A 115 -8.96 14.28 13.17
C GLU A 115 -9.16 12.77 13.03
N VAL A 116 -9.34 12.09 14.16
CA VAL A 116 -9.89 10.73 14.20
C VAL A 116 -11.08 10.78 15.16
N ALA A 117 -12.28 10.53 14.63
CA ALA A 117 -13.53 10.59 15.41
C ALA A 117 -14.52 9.56 14.90
N GLY A 118 -15.13 8.79 15.80
CA GLY A 118 -16.24 7.88 15.46
C GLY A 118 -15.90 6.76 14.46
N GLY A 119 -14.62 6.36 14.36
CA GLY A 119 -14.17 5.41 13.33
C GLY A 119 -13.88 6.07 11.97
N THR A 120 -13.93 7.40 11.88
CA THR A 120 -13.60 8.15 10.68
C THR A 120 -12.27 8.89 10.86
N ALA A 121 -11.35 8.73 9.90
CA ALA A 121 -10.12 9.51 9.82
C ALA A 121 -10.28 10.66 8.82
N ARG A 122 -10.13 11.90 9.28
CA ARG A 122 -10.17 13.10 8.44
C ARG A 122 -8.78 13.49 8.01
N LEU A 123 -8.55 13.53 6.71
CA LEU A 123 -7.26 13.79 6.12
C LEU A 123 -7.29 15.07 5.28
N ARG A 124 -6.16 15.77 5.25
CA ARG A 124 -5.94 16.90 4.34
C ARG A 124 -4.77 16.59 3.44
N PHE A 125 -5.05 16.37 2.16
CA PHE A 125 -4.01 16.25 1.14
C PHE A 125 -3.47 17.64 0.74
N GLN A 126 -2.18 17.70 0.46
CA GLN A 126 -1.45 18.89 0.01
C GLN A 126 -0.69 18.58 -1.29
N GLY A 127 -0.29 19.63 -2.02
CA GLY A 127 0.51 19.50 -3.24
C GLY A 127 -0.25 19.02 -4.49
N SER A 128 0.46 18.38 -5.42
CA SER A 128 -0.06 17.88 -6.71
C SER A 128 -1.05 16.72 -6.56
N CYS A 129 -1.23 16.17 -5.35
CA CYS A 129 -2.35 15.28 -5.01
C CYS A 129 -3.72 15.86 -5.42
N LYS A 130 -3.84 17.19 -5.53
CA LYS A 130 -5.10 17.86 -5.93
C LYS A 130 -5.24 18.11 -7.44
N SER A 131 -4.15 18.09 -8.21
CA SER A 131 -4.13 18.66 -9.57
C SER A 131 -3.95 17.65 -10.70
N CYS A 132 -3.64 16.38 -10.40
CA CYS A 132 -3.51 15.31 -11.41
C CYS A 132 -4.52 14.17 -11.13
N PRO A 133 -5.54 13.95 -11.99
CA PRO A 133 -6.62 12.99 -11.73
C PRO A 133 -6.18 11.53 -11.61
N SER A 134 -5.14 11.13 -12.35
CA SER A 134 -4.60 9.75 -12.33
C SER A 134 -3.74 9.50 -11.08
N SER A 135 -2.89 10.45 -10.70
CA SER A 135 -2.02 10.33 -9.53
C SER A 135 -2.79 10.48 -8.21
N ALA A 136 -3.85 11.30 -8.18
CA ALA A 136 -4.66 11.52 -6.97
C ALA A 136 -5.32 10.24 -6.45
N VAL A 137 -5.93 9.44 -7.33
CA VAL A 137 -6.59 8.17 -6.96
C VAL A 137 -5.59 7.18 -6.38
N THR A 138 -4.46 7.04 -7.05
CA THR A 138 -3.39 6.12 -6.66
C THR A 138 -2.76 6.48 -5.31
N LEU A 139 -2.57 7.77 -5.04
CA LEU A 139 -2.04 8.27 -3.76
C LEU A 139 -3.05 8.12 -2.62
N GLU A 140 -4.33 8.36 -2.91
CA GLU A 140 -5.40 8.19 -1.94
C GLU A 140 -5.54 6.73 -1.52
N LEU A 141 -5.50 5.79 -2.47
CA LEU A 141 -5.55 4.35 -2.19
C LEU A 141 -4.38 3.89 -1.32
N ALA A 142 -3.15 4.34 -1.61
CA ALA A 142 -1.98 4.00 -0.80
C ALA A 142 -2.12 4.49 0.66
N VAL A 143 -2.70 5.67 0.85
CA VAL A 143 -3.00 6.22 2.18
C VAL A 143 -4.10 5.42 2.86
N GLN A 144 -5.19 5.10 2.16
CA GLN A 144 -6.30 4.30 2.71
C GLN A 144 -5.83 2.92 3.14
N ASP A 145 -5.03 2.24 2.33
CA ASP A 145 -4.48 0.92 2.65
C ASP A 145 -3.56 0.97 3.87
N ALA A 146 -2.66 1.96 3.94
CA ALA A 146 -1.78 2.15 5.08
C ALA A 146 -2.56 2.39 6.38
N ILE A 147 -3.61 3.22 6.32
CA ILE A 147 -4.49 3.49 7.46
C ILE A 147 -5.25 2.23 7.87
N ARG A 148 -5.85 1.50 6.93
CA ARG A 148 -6.62 0.28 7.24
C ARG A 148 -5.74 -0.82 7.84
N ALA A 149 -4.49 -0.93 7.40
CA ALA A 149 -3.53 -1.89 7.96
C ALA A 149 -3.15 -1.52 9.41
N ALA A 150 -2.88 -0.24 9.68
CA ALA A 150 -2.50 0.20 11.02
C ALA A 150 -3.69 0.37 11.98
N ALA A 151 -4.86 0.72 11.46
CA ALA A 151 -6.06 1.07 12.21
C ALA A 151 -7.31 0.45 11.58
N PRO A 152 -7.52 -0.87 11.72
CA PRO A 152 -8.65 -1.58 11.13
C PRO A 152 -10.01 -1.14 11.70
N GLU A 153 -10.04 -0.44 12.83
CA GLU A 153 -11.27 0.17 13.37
C GLU A 153 -11.71 1.44 12.60
N ILE A 154 -10.86 1.99 11.73
CA ILE A 154 -11.24 3.10 10.86
C ILE A 154 -12.11 2.54 9.72
N ILE A 155 -13.39 2.84 9.80
CA ILE A 155 -14.40 2.41 8.83
C ILE A 155 -14.51 3.35 7.64
N ASP A 156 -14.14 4.63 7.82
CA ASP A 156 -14.29 5.65 6.80
C ASP A 156 -13.13 6.65 6.81
N ILE A 157 -12.80 7.18 5.64
CA ILE A 157 -11.71 8.14 5.45
C ILE A 157 -12.27 9.33 4.67
N GLU A 158 -12.35 10.47 5.35
CA GLU A 158 -12.88 11.71 4.79
C GLU A 158 -11.74 12.64 4.37
N VAL A 159 -11.72 13.05 3.11
CA VAL A 159 -10.78 14.05 2.61
C VAL A 159 -11.38 15.45 2.78
N VAL A 160 -10.77 16.25 3.66
CA VAL A 160 -11.13 17.65 3.87
C VAL A 160 -10.45 18.49 2.80
N THR A 161 -11.19 18.86 1.75
CA THR A 161 -10.75 19.86 0.79
C THR A 161 -10.85 21.24 1.42
N ALA A 162 -9.79 22.04 1.32
CA ALA A 162 -9.89 23.47 1.62
C ALA A 162 -10.84 24.09 0.58
N GLU A 163 -11.89 24.75 1.05
CA GLU A 163 -12.89 25.41 0.21
C GLU A 163 -12.22 26.37 -0.80
N HIS A 164 -12.28 26.00 -2.08
CA HIS A 164 -12.24 26.93 -3.20
C HIS A 164 -13.39 26.56 -4.15
N PRO A 165 -14.13 27.55 -4.69
CA PRO A 165 -15.44 27.31 -5.27
C PRO A 165 -15.37 26.58 -6.61
N ASP A 166 -16.34 25.68 -6.77
CA ASP A 166 -16.99 25.20 -7.99
C ASP A 166 -16.11 24.81 -9.18
N VAL A 167 -15.83 23.52 -9.33
CA VAL A 167 -16.34 22.64 -10.39
C VAL A 167 -15.96 21.20 -10.00
N ILE A 168 -16.91 20.28 -9.89
CA ILE A 168 -16.60 18.83 -9.85
C ILE A 168 -16.15 18.45 -11.26
N PRO A 169 -14.90 18.04 -11.49
CA PRO A 169 -14.46 17.60 -12.81
C PRO A 169 -15.32 16.41 -13.24
N ALA A 170 -15.83 16.42 -14.48
CA ALA A 170 -16.69 15.34 -15.00
C ALA A 170 -16.07 13.93 -14.82
N GLN A 171 -14.74 13.87 -14.80
CA GLN A 171 -13.94 12.68 -14.50
C GLN A 171 -14.06 12.14 -13.06
N SER A 172 -14.24 12.99 -12.05
CA SER A 172 -14.54 12.54 -10.67
C SER A 172 -15.94 11.92 -10.55
N LEU A 173 -16.87 12.38 -11.38
CA LEU A 173 -18.23 11.86 -11.50
C LEU A 173 -18.24 10.49 -12.20
N LEU A 174 -17.36 10.29 -13.19
CA LEU A 174 -17.18 9.01 -13.89
C LEU A 174 -16.50 7.95 -13.02
N ALA A 175 -15.55 8.34 -12.15
CA ALA A 175 -14.90 7.43 -11.21
C ALA A 175 -15.88 6.81 -10.19
N HIS A 176 -16.92 7.55 -9.80
CA HIS A 176 -17.99 7.04 -8.93
C HIS A 176 -19.00 6.12 -9.64
N LEU A 177 -19.04 6.15 -10.97
CA LEU A 177 -19.98 5.37 -11.78
C LEU A 177 -19.39 4.02 -12.25
N HIS A 178 -18.08 3.81 -12.10
CA HIS A 178 -17.39 2.57 -12.48
C HIS A 178 -16.54 2.01 -11.33
N PRO A 179 -17.12 1.22 -10.41
CA PRO A 179 -16.39 0.57 -9.31
C PRO A 179 -15.50 -0.63 -9.75
N ASP A 180 -15.44 -0.97 -11.04
CA ASP A 180 -14.83 -2.22 -11.52
C ASP A 180 -13.30 -2.16 -11.78
N GLY A 181 -12.60 -1.15 -11.24
CA GLY A 181 -11.15 -0.98 -11.41
C GLY A 181 -10.31 -1.65 -10.33
N GLY A 182 -10.51 -2.93 -10.03
CA GLY A 182 -9.73 -3.64 -9.01
C GLY A 182 -8.21 -3.53 -9.26
N THR A 183 -7.44 -3.24 -8.22
CA THR A 183 -5.96 -3.19 -8.27
C THR A 183 -5.42 -4.39 -7.51
N GLU A 184 -4.43 -5.10 -8.06
CA GLU A 184 -3.81 -6.25 -7.41
C GLU A 184 -2.36 -5.93 -7.05
N TRP A 185 -1.96 -6.29 -5.83
CA TRP A 185 -0.59 -6.10 -5.34
C TRP A 185 0.25 -7.32 -5.69
N HIS A 186 1.38 -7.09 -6.35
CA HIS A 186 2.31 -8.15 -6.74
C HIS A 186 3.69 -7.90 -6.10
N PRO A 187 4.28 -8.90 -5.42
CA PRO A 187 5.62 -8.78 -4.87
C PRO A 187 6.65 -8.75 -5.98
N VAL A 188 7.61 -7.82 -5.88
CA VAL A 188 8.73 -7.63 -6.82
C VAL A 188 9.99 -7.27 -6.03
N PRO A 189 10.55 -8.22 -5.26
CA PRO A 189 11.73 -7.98 -4.43
C PRO A 189 12.96 -7.56 -5.24
N GLU A 190 13.06 -7.93 -6.52
CA GLU A 190 14.17 -7.63 -7.42
C GLU A 190 14.35 -6.12 -7.66
N LEU A 191 13.29 -5.33 -7.47
CA LEU A 191 13.39 -3.88 -7.50
C LEU A 191 14.36 -3.33 -6.46
N ALA A 192 14.51 -4.02 -5.32
CA ALA A 192 15.43 -3.61 -4.27
C ALA A 192 16.91 -3.58 -4.75
N ASP A 193 17.26 -4.43 -5.70
CA ASP A 193 18.63 -4.58 -6.23
C ASP A 193 19.02 -3.48 -7.22
N LEU A 194 18.06 -2.69 -7.70
CA LEU A 194 18.31 -1.59 -8.63
C LEU A 194 19.26 -0.56 -8.01
N ALA A 195 20.41 -0.28 -8.63
CA ALA A 195 21.37 0.66 -8.07
C ALA A 195 20.96 2.13 -8.29
N PRO A 196 21.47 3.09 -7.49
CA PRO A 196 21.19 4.51 -7.69
C PRO A 196 21.57 4.98 -9.10
N GLY A 197 20.64 5.62 -9.79
CA GLY A 197 20.80 6.08 -11.17
C GLY A 197 20.40 5.05 -12.24
N GLU A 198 20.09 3.82 -11.86
CA GLU A 198 19.70 2.78 -12.81
C GLU A 198 18.20 2.85 -13.16
N VAL A 199 17.90 2.38 -14.37
CA VAL A 199 16.54 2.18 -14.90
C VAL A 199 16.48 0.75 -15.42
N ALA A 200 15.44 0.01 -15.04
CA ALA A 200 15.22 -1.35 -15.53
C ALA A 200 13.73 -1.63 -15.76
N GLY A 201 13.44 -2.55 -16.68
CA GLY A 201 12.11 -3.08 -16.91
C GLY A 201 11.91 -4.40 -16.16
N PHE A 202 10.75 -4.58 -15.57
CA PHE A 202 10.33 -5.74 -14.80
C PHE A 202 9.04 -6.29 -15.39
N LEU A 203 8.94 -7.61 -15.51
CA LEU A 203 7.71 -8.29 -15.91
C LEU A 203 6.99 -8.76 -14.64
N VAL A 204 5.80 -8.23 -14.39
CA VAL A 204 5.03 -8.48 -13.18
C VAL A 204 3.61 -8.86 -13.58
N ALA A 205 3.23 -10.12 -13.33
CA ALA A 205 1.90 -10.66 -13.70
C ALA A 205 1.47 -10.27 -15.13
N ASP A 206 2.36 -10.53 -16.10
CA ASP A 206 2.22 -10.23 -17.54
C ASP A 206 2.15 -8.74 -17.93
N ALA A 207 2.29 -7.82 -16.97
CA ALA A 207 2.45 -6.39 -17.21
C ALA A 207 3.92 -5.96 -17.15
N THR A 208 4.31 -5.04 -18.04
CA THR A 208 5.65 -4.45 -18.02
C THR A 208 5.69 -3.19 -17.16
N VAL A 209 6.54 -3.23 -16.15
CA VAL A 209 6.79 -2.15 -15.19
C VAL A 209 8.19 -1.59 -15.44
N LEU A 210 8.29 -0.28 -15.63
CA LEU A 210 9.57 0.41 -15.64
C LEU A 210 9.86 0.90 -14.23
N ALA A 211 11.04 0.66 -13.71
CA ALA A 211 11.46 1.26 -12.44
C ALA A 211 12.81 1.94 -12.54
N CYS A 212 12.98 2.97 -11.74
CA CYS A 212 14.21 3.74 -11.64
C CYS A 212 14.52 4.08 -10.19
N ARG A 213 15.81 4.27 -9.87
CA ARG A 213 16.22 4.78 -8.55
C ARG A 213 16.88 6.15 -8.66
N VAL A 214 16.28 7.16 -8.04
CA VAL A 214 16.84 8.52 -7.94
C VAL A 214 16.97 8.90 -6.47
N ASP A 215 18.12 9.42 -6.06
CA ASP A 215 18.40 9.88 -4.69
C ASP A 215 18.03 8.86 -3.60
N GLY A 216 18.21 7.57 -3.90
CA GLY A 216 17.90 6.46 -3.00
C GLY A 216 16.43 6.02 -3.02
N GLN A 217 15.54 6.78 -3.64
CA GLN A 217 14.12 6.45 -3.80
C GLN A 217 13.87 5.56 -5.01
N LEU A 218 13.13 4.48 -4.81
CA LEU A 218 12.62 3.61 -5.87
C LEU A 218 11.29 4.15 -6.39
N LEU A 219 11.19 4.25 -7.70
CA LEU A 219 10.00 4.75 -8.40
C LEU A 219 9.64 3.76 -9.49
N ALA A 220 8.34 3.49 -9.67
CA ALA A 220 7.83 2.62 -10.72
C ALA A 220 6.79 3.35 -11.57
N TYR A 221 6.79 3.01 -12.85
CA TYR A 221 5.96 3.56 -13.90
C TYR A 221 5.50 2.43 -14.82
N ARG A 222 4.39 2.64 -15.52
CA ARG A 222 4.03 1.79 -16.65
C ARG A 222 5.07 1.95 -17.77
N ASP A 223 5.47 0.85 -18.39
CA ASP A 223 6.43 0.86 -19.50
C ASP A 223 5.83 1.33 -20.84
N ARG A 224 5.31 2.56 -20.86
CA ARG A 224 4.79 3.24 -22.07
C ARG A 224 5.08 4.73 -22.02
N CYS A 225 5.63 5.26 -23.12
CA CYS A 225 5.81 6.69 -23.28
C CYS A 225 4.47 7.36 -23.64
N PRO A 226 4.00 8.38 -22.90
CA PRO A 226 2.74 9.07 -23.20
C PRO A 226 2.79 9.93 -24.47
N VAL A 227 3.97 10.13 -25.08
CA VAL A 227 4.14 10.95 -26.29
C VAL A 227 4.11 10.11 -27.56
N CYS A 228 4.81 8.97 -27.58
CA CYS A 228 4.93 8.13 -28.76
C CYS A 228 4.31 6.73 -28.62
N ASP A 229 3.74 6.41 -27.45
CA ASP A 229 3.12 5.12 -27.09
C ASP A 229 4.06 3.89 -27.22
N ASP A 230 5.36 4.13 -27.38
CA ASP A 230 6.39 3.10 -27.46
C ASP A 230 6.88 2.73 -26.06
N THR A 231 7.54 1.57 -25.94
CA THR A 231 8.15 1.11 -24.68
C THR A 231 9.25 2.08 -24.22
N LEU A 232 9.41 2.19 -22.89
CA LEU A 232 10.50 2.91 -22.25
C LEU A 232 11.69 1.98 -21.96
N ALA A 233 11.66 0.73 -22.43
CA ALA A 233 12.81 -0.16 -22.39
C ALA A 233 14.02 0.48 -23.09
N GLY A 234 15.11 0.63 -22.33
CA GLY A 234 16.32 1.34 -22.78
C GLY A 234 16.32 2.84 -22.50
N ALA A 235 15.34 3.36 -21.75
CA ALA A 235 15.36 4.73 -21.24
C ALA A 235 16.60 4.97 -20.38
N GLN A 236 17.13 6.20 -20.47
CA GLN A 236 18.29 6.63 -19.70
C GLN A 236 17.86 7.66 -18.66
N LEU A 237 18.44 7.57 -17.47
CA LEU A 237 18.19 8.48 -16.37
C LEU A 237 19.38 9.41 -16.19
N HIS A 238 19.13 10.71 -16.38
CA HIS A 238 20.10 11.77 -16.16
C HIS A 238 19.61 12.61 -14.98
N ARG A 239 20.10 12.27 -13.78
CA ARG A 239 19.60 12.80 -12.51
C ARG A 239 18.12 12.45 -12.32
N GLU A 240 17.23 13.43 -12.21
CA GLU A 240 15.78 13.27 -12.12
C GLU A 240 15.07 13.09 -13.48
N LEU A 241 15.77 13.25 -14.61
CA LEU A 241 15.16 13.21 -15.94
C LEU A 241 15.32 11.85 -16.60
N LEU A 242 14.20 11.15 -16.80
CA LEU A 242 14.10 9.92 -17.57
C LEU A 242 13.79 10.24 -19.03
N GLN A 243 14.69 9.88 -19.93
CA GLN A 243 14.56 10.13 -21.36
C GLN A 243 14.00 8.92 -22.09
N CYS A 244 12.90 9.11 -22.83
CA CYS A 244 12.37 8.08 -23.72
C CYS A 244 13.38 7.78 -24.85
N PRO A 245 13.77 6.51 -25.07
CA PRO A 245 14.78 6.16 -26.07
C PRO A 245 14.29 6.29 -27.52
N ARG A 246 12.99 6.55 -27.71
CA ARG A 246 12.33 6.55 -29.02
C ARG A 246 12.07 7.96 -29.53
N CYS A 247 11.41 8.79 -28.72
CA CYS A 247 11.10 10.17 -29.08
C CYS A 247 12.02 11.21 -28.43
N GLY A 248 12.88 10.80 -27.48
CA GLY A 248 13.78 11.70 -26.76
C GLY A 248 13.11 12.61 -25.73
N THR A 249 11.79 12.47 -25.50
CA THR A 249 11.10 13.26 -24.47
C THR A 249 11.63 12.90 -23.09
N GLU A 250 11.88 13.93 -22.28
CA GLU A 250 12.35 13.80 -20.89
C GLU A 250 11.18 13.95 -19.92
N PHE A 251 11.18 13.13 -18.89
CA PHE A 251 10.18 13.10 -17.84
C PHE A 251 10.87 13.22 -16.48
N ASP A 252 10.44 14.15 -15.64
CA ASP A 252 10.95 14.29 -14.29
C ASP A 252 10.34 13.22 -13.38
N VAL A 253 11.12 12.20 -13.04
CA VAL A 253 10.64 11.07 -12.23
C VAL A 253 10.42 11.44 -10.77
N THR A 254 10.99 12.55 -10.28
CA THR A 254 10.73 13.04 -8.92
C THR A 254 9.45 13.87 -8.84
N GLN A 255 8.87 14.21 -9.99
CA GLN A 255 7.59 14.91 -10.13
C GLN A 255 6.58 14.03 -10.86
N ALA A 256 6.41 12.78 -10.41
CA ALA A 256 5.47 11.81 -10.97
C ALA A 256 5.61 11.61 -12.49
N GLY A 257 6.83 11.71 -13.04
CA GLY A 257 7.09 11.57 -14.47
C GLY A 257 6.56 12.72 -15.30
N ALA A 258 6.51 13.94 -14.75
CA ALA A 258 6.06 15.13 -15.46
C ALA A 258 6.92 15.41 -16.69
N GLY A 259 6.28 15.52 -17.86
CA GLY A 259 6.90 15.93 -19.11
C GLY A 259 6.14 17.10 -19.76
N PRO A 260 6.49 17.49 -20.99
CA PRO A 260 5.82 18.58 -21.70
C PRO A 260 4.34 18.28 -21.96
N GLY A 261 3.44 18.74 -21.09
CA GLY A 261 1.98 18.60 -21.22
C GLY A 261 1.45 17.18 -21.01
N CYS A 262 2.27 16.25 -20.50
CA CYS A 262 1.91 14.87 -20.23
C CYS A 262 2.66 14.34 -18.99
N HIS A 263 2.29 13.15 -18.53
CA HIS A 263 2.97 12.49 -17.42
C HIS A 263 3.12 10.99 -17.73
N LEU A 264 4.20 10.39 -17.23
CA LEU A 264 4.27 8.94 -17.11
C LEU A 264 3.19 8.45 -16.15
N GLU A 265 2.68 7.24 -16.34
CA GLU A 265 1.69 6.66 -15.44
C GLU A 265 2.41 5.98 -14.26
N PRO A 266 2.41 6.57 -13.04
CA PRO A 266 3.13 6.00 -11.91
C PRO A 266 2.40 4.78 -11.34
N LEU A 267 3.17 3.80 -10.85
CA LEU A 267 2.67 2.60 -10.19
C LEU A 267 3.08 2.60 -8.72
N PRO A 268 2.17 2.39 -7.76
CA PRO A 268 2.50 2.33 -6.34
C PRO A 268 3.56 1.31 -6.02
N LEU A 269 4.54 1.72 -5.23
CA LEU A 269 5.47 0.83 -4.56
C LEU A 269 5.26 0.93 -3.07
N LEU A 270 5.08 -0.21 -2.42
CA LEU A 270 4.99 -0.30 -0.98
C LEU A 270 5.77 -1.52 -0.53
N THR A 271 6.54 -1.40 0.56
CA THR A 271 7.00 -2.59 1.26
C THR A 271 5.81 -3.20 1.97
N ARG A 272 5.31 -4.29 1.42
CA ARG A 272 4.33 -5.13 2.06
C ARG A 272 5.07 -6.36 2.50
N ASP A 273 4.83 -6.79 3.73
CA ASP A 273 5.19 -8.16 4.05
C ASP A 273 6.70 -8.44 3.93
N GLY A 274 7.53 -7.45 4.28
CA GLY A 274 9.00 -7.51 4.16
C GLY A 274 9.54 -7.47 2.71
N ALA A 275 8.66 -7.49 1.71
CA ALA A 275 8.99 -7.47 0.30
C ALA A 275 8.50 -6.18 -0.37
N LEU A 276 9.30 -5.63 -1.29
CA LEU A 276 8.80 -4.55 -2.12
C LEU A 276 7.70 -5.10 -3.04
N SER A 277 6.55 -4.43 -3.07
CA SER A 277 5.40 -4.81 -3.88
C SER A 277 4.96 -3.64 -4.75
N VAL A 278 4.47 -3.95 -5.95
CA VAL A 278 3.89 -2.97 -6.88
C VAL A 278 2.38 -3.21 -7.01
N ALA A 279 1.59 -2.13 -7.06
CA ALA A 279 0.16 -2.23 -7.34
C ALA A 279 -0.09 -2.10 -8.84
N LEU A 280 -0.72 -3.10 -9.45
CA LEU A 280 -1.06 -3.12 -10.87
C LEU A 280 -2.58 -2.97 -11.05
N PRO A 281 -3.05 -1.99 -11.85
CA PRO A 281 -4.45 -1.92 -12.24
C PRO A 281 -4.85 -3.17 -13.03
N ARG A 282 -6.06 -3.70 -12.83
CA ARG A 282 -6.58 -4.85 -13.62
C ARG A 282 -6.53 -4.64 -15.13
N ALA A 283 -6.67 -3.41 -15.60
CA ALA A 283 -6.54 -3.07 -17.02
C ALA A 283 -5.14 -3.38 -17.59
N MET A 284 -4.13 -3.51 -16.73
CA MET A 284 -2.75 -3.80 -17.09
C MET A 284 -2.42 -5.30 -17.03
N LEU A 285 -3.19 -6.09 -16.26
CA LEU A 285 -2.98 -7.53 -16.01
C LEU A 285 -3.43 -8.45 -17.16
N GLY A 286 -3.76 -7.91 -18.33
CA GLY A 286 -4.09 -8.71 -19.51
C GLY A 286 -5.30 -9.65 -19.37
N VAL A 287 -6.14 -9.48 -18.35
CA VAL A 287 -7.39 -10.26 -18.21
C VAL A 287 -8.42 -9.68 -19.18
N LEU A 288 -8.41 -10.20 -20.41
CA LEU A 288 -9.58 -10.14 -21.28
C LEU A 288 -10.77 -10.72 -20.50
N ALA A 289 -11.85 -9.93 -20.40
CA ALA A 289 -13.16 -10.42 -20.02
C ALA A 289 -13.63 -11.56 -20.95
#